data_AF-A0A0E2PZ10-F1
#
_entry.id   AF-A0A0E2PZ10-F1
#
_cell.length_a   1.000
_cell.length_b   1.000
_cell.length_c   1.000
_cell.angle_alpha   90.00
_cell.angle_beta   90.00
_cell.angle_gamma   90.00
#
_symmetry.space_group_name_H-M   'P 1'
#
loop_
_entity.id
_entity.type
_entity.pdbx_description
1 polymer ?
#
loop_
_entity_poly.entity_id
_entity_poly.type
_entity_poly.pdbx_seq_one_letter_code
_entity_poly.pdbx_strand_id
1 'polypeptide(L)'
;MERFVDIQPDVIIALGGGSAMDAAKAIWMFFEYLDVSFFGAKQKFLDIRKRTYKIPYAQKTQFICIPTTSGTGSEVTSFAVITDSETHIKYPLADYALTPDMAIVDPALVISVPASVTADTGMDRFDARY
;
A
#
# COMPACT_ATOMS: atom_id res chain seq x y z
N MET A 1 5.47 -8.51 -12.05
CA MET A 1 6.63 -9.04 -11.30
C MET A 1 7.87 -9.20 -12.17
N GLU A 2 7.79 -9.84 -13.35
CA GLU A 2 8.96 -10.13 -14.20
C GLU A 2 9.88 -8.91 -14.42
N ARG A 3 9.34 -7.77 -14.86
CA ARG A 3 10.13 -6.54 -15.02
C ARG A 3 10.78 -6.01 -13.74
N PHE A 4 10.17 -6.21 -12.57
CA PHE A 4 10.73 -5.75 -11.30
C PHE A 4 11.90 -6.64 -10.85
N VAL A 5 11.78 -7.95 -11.08
CA VAL A 5 12.84 -8.93 -10.78
C VAL A 5 14.08 -8.68 -11.66
N ASP A 6 13.88 -8.30 -12.92
CA ASP A 6 14.98 -7.99 -13.83
C ASP A 6 15.66 -6.65 -13.51
N ILE A 7 14.89 -5.63 -13.12
CA ILE A 7 15.42 -4.28 -12.85
C ILE A 7 16.11 -4.20 -11.49
N GLN A 8 15.66 -4.99 -10.51
CA GLN A 8 16.12 -4.94 -9.11
C GLN A 8 16.22 -3.50 -8.57
N PRO A 9 15.10 -2.76 -8.54
CA PRO A 9 15.14 -1.34 -8.19
C PRO A 9 15.52 -1.16 -6.72
N ASP A 10 16.48 -0.28 -6.42
CA ASP A 10 16.82 0.09 -5.03
C ASP A 10 15.72 0.95 -4.37
N VAL A 11 14.90 1.62 -5.18
CA VAL A 11 13.84 2.53 -4.72
C VAL A 11 12.56 2.32 -5.52
N ILE A 12 11.44 2.22 -4.82
CA ILE A 12 10.10 2.16 -5.38
C ILE A 12 9.34 3.42 -4.95
N ILE A 13 8.80 4.14 -5.93
CA ILE A 13 8.03 5.37 -5.69
C ILE A 13 6.58 5.14 -6.08
N ALA A 14 5.68 5.27 -5.10
CA ALA A 14 4.24 5.22 -5.29
C ALA A 14 3.67 6.63 -5.42
N LEU A 15 3.20 6.99 -6.61
CA LEU A 15 2.55 8.27 -6.89
C LEU A 15 1.06 8.05 -7.17
N GLY A 16 0.18 8.63 -6.35
CA GLY A 16 -1.26 8.56 -6.59
C GLY A 16 -2.11 8.62 -5.32
N GLY A 17 -3.36 8.16 -5.42
CA GLY A 17 -4.25 7.95 -4.27
C GLY A 17 -4.02 6.61 -3.57
N GLY A 18 -4.92 6.25 -2.64
CA GLY A 18 -4.82 5.01 -1.86
C GLY A 18 -4.70 3.74 -2.70
N SER A 19 -5.47 3.61 -3.78
CA SER A 19 -5.40 2.42 -4.63
C SER A 19 -4.04 2.23 -5.31
N ALA A 20 -3.40 3.32 -5.75
CA ALA A 20 -2.07 3.25 -6.37
C ALA A 20 -1.01 2.90 -5.32
N MET A 21 -1.10 3.48 -4.13
CA MET A 21 -0.20 3.19 -3.00
C MET A 21 -0.34 1.75 -2.51
N ASP A 22 -1.57 1.25 -2.35
CA ASP A 22 -1.85 -0.12 -1.91
C ASP A 22 -1.34 -1.15 -2.92
N ALA A 23 -1.51 -0.89 -4.21
CA ALA A 23 -0.96 -1.73 -5.27
C ALA A 23 0.58 -1.72 -5.24
N ALA A 24 1.20 -0.55 -5.04
CA ALA A 24 2.64 -0.43 -4.94
C ALA A 24 3.21 -1.15 -3.70
N LYS A 25 2.55 -1.07 -2.55
CA LYS A 25 2.90 -1.83 -1.34
C LYS A 25 2.82 -3.34 -1.57
N ALA A 26 1.79 -3.81 -2.26
CA ALA A 26 1.66 -5.21 -2.64
C ALA A 26 2.84 -5.64 -3.52
N ILE A 27 3.15 -4.85 -4.56
CA ILE A 27 4.28 -5.12 -5.47
C ILE A 27 5.59 -5.18 -4.72
N TRP A 28 5.83 -4.22 -3.82
CA TRP A 28 7.01 -4.16 -2.97
C TRP A 28 7.14 -5.39 -2.06
N MET A 29 6.05 -5.79 -1.39
CA MET A 29 6.03 -6.99 -0.55
C MET A 29 6.40 -8.25 -1.35
N PHE A 30 5.78 -8.46 -2.51
CA PHE A 30 6.07 -9.62 -3.36
C PHE A 30 7.47 -9.58 -3.97
N PHE A 31 8.03 -8.39 -4.16
CA PHE A 31 9.39 -8.21 -4.65
C PHE A 31 10.44 -8.57 -3.57
N GLU A 32 10.27 -8.08 -2.35
CA GLU A 32 11.17 -8.41 -1.22
C GLU A 32 11.10 -9.89 -0.84
N TYR A 33 9.90 -10.47 -0.89
CA TYR A 33 9.63 -11.85 -0.46
C TYR A 33 9.14 -12.73 -1.62
N LEU A 34 10.02 -12.99 -2.57
CA LEU A 34 9.78 -13.89 -3.73
C LEU A 34 9.27 -15.29 -3.33
N ASP A 35 9.65 -15.79 -2.14
CA ASP A 35 9.21 -17.09 -1.61
C ASP A 35 7.80 -17.06 -1.01
N VAL A 36 7.18 -15.88 -0.85
CA VAL A 36 5.82 -15.75 -0.32
C VAL A 36 4.83 -15.87 -1.48
N SER A 37 4.39 -17.11 -1.72
CA SER A 37 3.26 -17.39 -2.61
C SER A 37 2.03 -16.56 -2.21
N PHE A 38 1.38 -15.95 -3.20
CA PHE A 38 0.09 -15.25 -3.09
C PHE A 38 -0.96 -16.09 -2.33
N PHE A 39 -0.87 -17.42 -2.39
CA PHE A 39 -1.74 -18.35 -1.68
C PHE A 39 -1.42 -18.46 -0.18
N GLY A 40 -0.13 -18.46 0.19
CA GLY A 40 0.31 -18.34 1.58
C GLY A 40 -0.06 -16.99 2.18
N ALA A 41 -0.10 -15.94 1.35
CA ALA A 41 -0.59 -14.63 1.72
C ALA A 41 -2.13 -14.50 1.78
N LYS A 42 -2.89 -15.41 1.17
CA LYS A 42 -4.35 -15.47 1.40
C LYS A 42 -4.69 -16.10 2.75
N GLN A 43 -3.99 -17.16 3.16
CA GLN A 43 -4.27 -17.86 4.43
C GLN A 43 -3.69 -17.16 5.68
N LYS A 44 -2.56 -16.46 5.57
CA LYS A 44 -1.88 -15.83 6.73
C LYS A 44 -2.51 -14.50 7.19
N PHE A 45 -3.39 -13.90 6.38
CA PHE A 45 -3.80 -12.49 6.53
C PHE A 45 -5.27 -12.29 6.95
N LEU A 46 -5.98 -13.38 7.21
CA LEU A 46 -7.37 -13.38 7.68
C LEU A 46 -7.52 -13.14 9.19
N ASP A 47 -6.44 -13.23 9.97
CA ASP A 47 -6.51 -13.18 11.44
C ASP A 47 -5.46 -12.20 12.01
N ILE A 48 -5.88 -10.94 12.19
CA ILE A 48 -5.08 -9.80 12.69
C ILE A 48 -4.45 -10.12 14.08
N ARG A 49 -4.99 -11.10 14.81
CA ARG A 49 -4.54 -11.48 16.17
C ARG A 49 -3.57 -12.66 16.18
N LYS A 50 -3.48 -13.46 15.11
CA LYS A 50 -2.49 -14.55 15.01
C LYS A 50 -1.24 -14.06 14.30
N ARG A 51 -0.43 -13.28 15.03
CA ARG A 51 0.94 -12.85 14.67
C ARG A 51 1.94 -14.02 14.57
N THR A 52 1.55 -15.17 14.04
CA THR A 52 2.41 -16.36 13.95
C THR A 52 3.45 -16.22 12.84
N TYR A 53 3.30 -15.23 11.94
CA TYR A 53 4.24 -14.96 10.88
C TYR A 53 4.53 -13.46 10.83
N LYS A 54 5.76 -13.06 11.22
CA LYS A 54 6.23 -11.69 11.03
C LYS A 54 6.79 -11.58 9.62
N ILE A 55 6.25 -10.68 8.81
CA ILE A 55 6.95 -10.27 7.59
C ILE A 55 8.22 -9.54 8.07
N PRO A 56 9.41 -9.90 7.58
CA PRO A 56 10.62 -9.13 7.88
C PRO A 56 10.43 -7.68 7.42
N TYR A 57 11.27 -6.77 7.90
CA TYR A 57 11.35 -5.46 7.24
C TYR A 57 12.05 -5.64 5.89
N ALA A 58 11.63 -4.87 4.89
CA ALA A 58 12.32 -4.79 3.61
C ALA A 58 13.78 -4.40 3.85
N GLN A 59 14.70 -5.03 3.13
CA GLN A 59 16.14 -4.75 3.26
C GLN A 59 16.80 -4.35 1.95
N LYS A 60 16.19 -4.68 0.80
CA LYS A 60 16.79 -4.44 -0.51
C LYS A 60 16.34 -3.12 -1.10
N THR A 61 15.16 -2.66 -0.73
CA THR A 61 14.48 -1.56 -1.43
C THR A 61 13.85 -0.56 -0.48
N GLN A 62 13.98 0.72 -0.82
CA GLN A 62 13.27 1.81 -0.13
C GLN A 62 11.91 2.06 -0.77
N PHE A 63 10.90 2.28 0.04
CA PHE A 63 9.54 2.57 -0.41
C PHE A 63 9.13 4.00 -0.08
N ILE A 64 8.87 4.81 -1.12
CA ILE A 64 8.50 6.21 -1.01
C ILE A 64 7.07 6.41 -1.51
N CYS A 65 6.21 7.02 -0.69
CA CYS A 65 4.85 7.39 -1.08
C CYS A 65 4.73 8.89 -1.35
N ILE A 66 4.08 9.24 -2.45
CA ILE A 66 3.75 10.61 -2.85
C ILE A 66 2.23 10.66 -3.09
N PRO A 67 1.41 10.99 -2.06
CA PRO A 67 -0.03 11.07 -2.20
C PRO A 67 -0.44 12.23 -3.12
N THR A 68 -1.33 11.95 -4.06
CA THR A 68 -1.97 12.97 -4.91
C THR A 68 -3.42 13.25 -4.49
N THR A 69 -3.88 12.65 -3.39
CA THR A 69 -5.21 12.87 -2.82
C THR A 69 -5.12 13.07 -1.30
N SER A 70 -6.01 13.88 -0.74
CA SER A 70 -6.03 14.19 0.70
C SER A 70 -6.84 13.19 1.54
N GLY A 71 -7.03 11.96 1.04
CA GLY A 71 -8.11 11.07 1.52
C GLY A 71 -7.72 9.81 2.29
N THR A 72 -6.73 9.06 1.82
CA THR A 72 -6.65 7.64 2.24
C THR A 72 -5.68 7.34 3.38
N GLY A 73 -4.63 8.14 3.54
CA GLY A 73 -3.65 7.98 4.62
C GLY A 73 -2.69 6.83 4.37
N SER A 74 -2.78 6.19 3.21
CA SER A 74 -1.94 5.04 2.84
C SER A 74 -0.45 5.42 2.81
N GLU A 75 -0.11 6.70 2.69
CA GLU A 75 1.26 7.20 2.78
C GLU A 75 1.93 7.00 4.15
N VAL A 76 1.17 6.87 5.24
CA VAL A 76 1.70 6.69 6.61
C VAL A 76 1.20 5.43 7.31
N THR A 77 0.29 4.67 6.68
CA THR A 77 -0.30 3.48 7.30
C THR A 77 0.39 2.21 6.83
N SER A 78 0.38 1.20 7.70
CA SER A 78 0.80 -0.18 7.46
C SER A 78 -0.28 -1.05 6.80
N PHE A 79 -1.32 -0.42 6.26
CA PHE A 79 -2.45 -1.08 5.62
C PHE A 79 -2.33 -1.03 4.10
N ALA A 80 -2.76 -2.10 3.43
CA ALA A 80 -2.97 -2.14 1.99
C ALA A 80 -4.15 -3.07 1.68
N VAL A 81 -5.02 -2.72 0.75
CA VAL A 81 -6.12 -3.60 0.33
C VAL A 81 -5.84 -4.14 -1.07
N ILE A 82 -5.73 -5.46 -1.20
CA ILE A 82 -5.62 -6.14 -2.49
C ILE A 82 -6.97 -6.77 -2.82
N THR A 83 -7.49 -6.50 -4.00
CA THR A 83 -8.69 -7.18 -4.51
C THR A 83 -8.28 -8.29 -5.46
N ASP A 84 -8.75 -9.51 -5.20
CA ASP A 84 -8.58 -10.63 -6.10
C ASP A 84 -9.59 -10.52 -7.26
N SER A 85 -9.10 -10.49 -8.50
CA SER A 85 -9.94 -10.33 -9.69
C SER A 85 -10.81 -11.56 -9.99
N GLU A 86 -10.42 -12.76 -9.55
CA GLU A 86 -11.18 -13.99 -9.82
C GLU A 86 -12.27 -14.21 -8.79
N THR A 87 -11.97 -14.00 -7.51
CA THR A 87 -12.92 -14.24 -6.41
C THR A 87 -13.68 -12.98 -6.00
N HIS A 88 -13.27 -11.80 -6.48
CA HIS A 88 -13.77 -10.47 -6.06
C HIS A 88 -13.66 -10.20 -4.56
N ILE A 89 -12.86 -10.98 -3.83
CA ILE A 89 -12.64 -10.80 -2.40
C ILE A 89 -11.58 -9.73 -2.19
N LYS A 90 -11.88 -8.78 -1.28
CA LYS A 90 -10.92 -7.79 -0.80
C LYS A 90 -10.15 -8.38 0.39
N TYR A 91 -8.84 -8.45 0.26
CA TYR A 91 -7.93 -8.91 1.29
C TYR A 91 -7.22 -7.71 1.92
N PRO A 92 -7.55 -7.35 3.18
CA PRO A 92 -6.79 -6.34 3.89
C PRO A 92 -5.46 -6.95 4.36
N LEU A 93 -4.36 -6.29 3.98
CA LEU A 93 -3.03 -6.56 4.48
C LEU A 93 -2.71 -5.52 5.55
N ALA A 94 -2.28 -5.96 6.72
CA ALA A 94 -1.96 -5.11 7.85
C ALA A 94 -0.68 -5.59 8.53
N ASP A 95 0.47 -5.05 8.14
CA ASP A 95 1.76 -5.39 8.74
C ASP A 95 2.66 -4.15 8.76
N TYR A 96 3.35 -3.89 9.87
CA TYR A 96 4.27 -2.75 10.01
C TYR A 96 5.40 -2.76 8.98
N ALA A 97 5.76 -3.93 8.45
CA ALA A 97 6.70 -4.05 7.34
C ALA A 97 6.24 -3.34 6.05
N LEU A 98 4.94 -3.04 5.92
CA LEU A 98 4.36 -2.32 4.77
C LEU A 98 4.32 -0.80 4.97
N THR A 99 4.85 -0.30 6.08
CA THR A 99 4.91 1.15 6.33
C THR A 99 5.93 1.76 5.38
N PRO A 100 5.60 2.81 4.61
CA PRO A 100 6.56 3.49 3.76
C PRO A 100 7.74 4.06 4.55
N ASP A 101 8.95 4.00 3.97
CA ASP A 101 10.14 4.60 4.56
C ASP A 101 10.07 6.13 4.53
N MET A 102 9.45 6.68 3.49
CA MET A 102 9.29 8.12 3.32
C MET A 102 7.94 8.45 2.70
N ALA A 103 7.29 9.49 3.23
CA ALA A 103 6.09 10.07 2.67
C ALA A 103 6.35 11.53 2.27
N ILE A 104 6.14 11.87 1.00
CA ILE A 104 6.30 13.24 0.48
C ILE A 104 4.92 13.81 0.19
N VAL A 105 4.41 14.63 1.11
CA VAL A 105 3.11 15.27 0.98
C VAL A 105 3.28 16.65 0.34
N ASP A 106 3.04 16.72 -0.97
CA ASP A 106 3.12 17.97 -1.73
C ASP A 106 1.70 18.50 -2.04
N PRO A 107 1.28 19.66 -1.48
CA PRO A 107 -0.03 20.23 -1.76
C PRO A 107 -0.22 20.59 -3.24
N ALA A 108 0.86 20.86 -3.99
CA ALA A 108 0.77 21.19 -5.42
C ALA A 108 0.14 20.05 -6.24
N LEU A 109 0.32 18.80 -5.81
CA LEU A 109 -0.21 17.61 -6.48
C LEU A 109 -1.71 17.38 -6.21
N VAL A 110 -2.28 18.11 -5.26
CA VAL A 110 -3.70 17.97 -4.85
C VAL A 110 -4.55 19.10 -5.43
N ILE A 111 -3.95 20.24 -5.83
CA ILE A 111 -4.69 21.42 -6.33
C ILE A 111 -5.50 21.10 -7.59
N SER A 112 -5.04 20.19 -8.44
CA SER A 112 -5.76 19.80 -9.67
C SER A 112 -6.90 18.79 -9.46
N VAL A 113 -7.13 18.33 -8.23
CA VAL A 113 -8.17 17.34 -7.93
C VAL A 113 -9.56 17.97 -8.03
N PRO A 114 -10.54 17.35 -8.74
CA PRO A 114 -11.90 17.87 -8.85
C PRO A 114 -12.58 18.05 -7.49
N ALA A 115 -13.43 19.07 -7.36
CA ALA A 115 -14.11 19.40 -6.10
C ALA A 115 -14.93 18.23 -5.51
N SER A 116 -15.55 17.40 -6.36
CA SER A 116 -16.26 16.20 -5.90
C SER A 116 -15.33 15.19 -5.22
N VAL A 117 -14.19 14.89 -5.84
CA VAL A 117 -13.19 13.96 -5.30
C VAL A 117 -12.57 14.54 -4.03
N THR A 118 -12.33 15.86 -3.97
CA THR A 118 -11.84 16.53 -2.76
C THR A 118 -12.84 16.42 -1.60
N ALA A 119 -14.13 16.57 -1.87
CA ALA A 119 -15.17 16.40 -0.84
C ALA A 119 -15.24 14.94 -0.36
N ASP A 120 -15.28 13.98 -1.29
CA ASP A 120 -15.36 12.55 -0.97
C ASP A 120 -14.15 12.09 -0.14
N THR A 121 -12.95 12.46 -0.58
CA THR A 121 -11.69 12.13 0.12
C THR A 121 -11.55 12.87 1.44
N GLY A 122 -12.04 14.11 1.53
CA GLY A 122 -12.07 14.87 2.79
C GLY A 122 -12.98 14.21 3.84
N MET A 123 -14.14 13.70 3.43
CA MET A 123 -15.06 12.98 4.32
C MET A 123 -14.49 11.63 4.77
N ASP A 124 -13.81 10.90 3.89
CA ASP A 124 -13.11 9.64 4.22
C ASP A 124 -12.08 9.84 5.36
N ARG A 125 -11.28 10.91 5.34
CA ARG A 125 -10.38 11.25 6.46
C ARG A 125 -11.12 11.68 7.73
N PHE A 126 -12.27 12.32 7.59
CA PHE A 126 -13.04 12.77 8.75
C PHE A 126 -13.64 11.58 9.51
N ASP A 127 -14.17 10.60 8.79
CA ASP A 127 -14.77 9.38 9.37
C ASP A 127 -13.70 8.48 10.00
N ALA A 128 -12.48 8.44 9.44
CA ALA A 128 -11.37 7.66 9.97
C ALA A 128 -10.83 8.09 11.37
N ARG A 129 -11.36 9.17 11.98
CA ARG A 129 -10.93 9.71 13.28
C ARG A 129 -11.80 9.33 14.48
N TYR A 130 -12.82 8.48 14.33
CA TYR A 130 -13.69 8.03 15.43
C TYR A 130 -13.76 6.50 15.57
#